data_AF-A0A841FPY7-F1
#
_entry.id   AF-A0A841FPY7-F1
#
_cell.length_a   1.000
_cell.length_b   1.000
_cell.length_c   1.000
_cell.angle_alpha   90.00
_cell.angle_beta   90.00
_cell.angle_gamma   90.00
#
_symmetry.space_group_name_H-M   'P 1'
#
loop_
_entity.id
_entity.type
_entity.pdbx_description
1 polymer ?
#
loop_
_entity_poly.entity_id
_entity_poly.type
_entity_poly.pdbx_seq_one_letter_code
_entity_poly.pdbx_strand_id
1 'polypeptide(L)'
;MGYRAFDVARDARWVLHEQWLRPGEGLEAFAGVTRARAYTDVPGLAEDGRPESAWILRAIKAVLRVAGIMFVLALIGDGQPPGRRRRNARAVVRGPGPDCEAVRIARPGPVATGVWALSDQRLAFLEVDEVPGTEIATTGGYHKPAPVTVKPRVEVPANAFRYEGVVDLPEQRGKPSGKYHRVVFGDGSGVDIRELSNVTAG
;
A
#
# COMPACT_ATOMS: atom_id res chain seq x y z
N MET A 1 8.25 -30.32 12.45
CA MET A 1 8.32 -29.92 11.02
C MET A 1 8.52 -28.42 11.00
N GLY A 2 9.66 -27.92 10.51
CA GLY A 2 9.90 -26.49 10.46
C GLY A 2 9.27 -25.84 9.23
N TYR A 3 9.04 -24.54 9.33
CA TYR A 3 8.46 -23.72 8.27
C TYR A 3 9.43 -22.63 7.84
N ARG A 4 9.27 -22.12 6.61
CA ARG A 4 9.91 -20.87 6.19
C ARG A 4 8.94 -19.69 6.39
N ALA A 5 9.49 -18.48 6.48
CA ALA A 5 8.68 -17.27 6.51
C ALA A 5 7.78 -17.16 5.26
N PHE A 6 6.60 -16.58 5.43
CA PHE A 6 5.68 -16.31 4.34
C PHE A 6 6.29 -15.28 3.39
N ASP A 7 6.43 -15.65 2.12
CA ASP A 7 6.89 -14.75 1.06
C ASP A 7 5.69 -14.36 0.21
N VAL A 8 5.25 -13.11 0.34
CA VAL A 8 4.07 -12.60 -0.37
C VAL A 8 4.21 -12.74 -1.89
N ALA A 9 5.42 -12.61 -2.44
CA ALA A 9 5.62 -12.73 -3.89
C ALA A 9 5.45 -14.17 -4.38
N ARG A 10 5.77 -15.16 -3.53
CA ARG A 10 5.74 -16.59 -3.87
C ARG A 10 4.44 -17.27 -3.46
N ASP A 11 3.90 -16.90 -2.30
CA ASP A 11 2.88 -17.66 -1.59
C ASP A 11 1.49 -17.05 -1.69
N ALA A 12 1.38 -15.73 -1.92
CA ALA A 12 0.09 -15.04 -1.87
C ALA A 12 -0.91 -15.60 -2.87
N ARG A 13 -0.50 -15.91 -4.12
CA ARG A 13 -1.42 -16.47 -5.12
C ARG A 13 -2.12 -17.72 -4.61
N TRP A 14 -1.36 -18.67 -4.04
CA TRP A 14 -1.91 -19.91 -3.50
C TRP A 14 -2.86 -19.64 -2.31
N VAL A 15 -2.42 -18.81 -1.35
CA VAL A 15 -3.22 -18.48 -0.17
C VAL A 15 -4.52 -17.76 -0.54
N LEU A 16 -4.47 -16.84 -1.51
CA LEU A 16 -5.66 -16.13 -2.00
C LEU A 16 -6.66 -17.10 -2.63
N HIS A 17 -6.19 -18.07 -3.42
CA HIS A 17 -7.04 -19.10 -3.99
C HIS A 17 -7.70 -19.99 -2.94
N GLU A 18 -7.00 -20.35 -1.87
CA GLU A 18 -7.57 -21.24 -0.85
C GLU A 18 -8.47 -20.52 0.15
N GLN A 19 -8.15 -19.28 0.53
CA GLN A 19 -8.78 -18.63 1.69
C GLN A 19 -9.70 -17.47 1.33
N TRP A 20 -9.53 -16.84 0.16
CA TRP A 20 -10.25 -15.61 -0.17
C TRP A 20 -11.14 -15.73 -1.40
N LEU A 21 -10.63 -16.27 -2.50
CA LEU A 21 -11.35 -16.37 -3.76
C LEU A 21 -12.54 -17.34 -3.65
N ARG A 22 -13.67 -16.95 -4.23
CA ARG A 22 -14.85 -17.79 -4.36
C ARG A 22 -14.65 -18.83 -5.48
N PRO A 23 -15.40 -19.94 -5.48
CA PRO A 23 -15.41 -20.86 -6.60
C PRO A 23 -15.74 -20.15 -7.92
N GLY A 24 -14.85 -20.27 -8.91
CA GLY A 24 -14.98 -19.63 -10.23
C GLY A 24 -14.51 -18.17 -10.30
N GLU A 25 -14.11 -17.55 -9.19
CA GLU A 25 -13.54 -16.19 -9.17
C GLU A 25 -12.10 -16.22 -9.67
N GLY A 26 -11.78 -15.33 -10.62
CA GLY A 26 -10.47 -15.22 -11.25
C GLY A 26 -9.61 -14.16 -10.57
N LEU A 27 -8.35 -14.49 -10.25
CA LEU A 27 -7.40 -13.51 -9.72
C LEU A 27 -6.72 -12.75 -10.87
N GLU A 28 -7.00 -11.46 -10.98
CA GLU A 28 -6.44 -10.57 -12.01
C GLU A 28 -5.07 -10.05 -11.61
N ALA A 29 -4.97 -9.53 -10.38
CA ALA A 29 -3.73 -8.95 -9.87
C ALA A 29 -3.61 -9.09 -8.35
N PHE A 30 -2.39 -9.12 -7.86
CA PHE A 30 -2.13 -8.96 -6.44
C PHE A 30 -0.77 -8.28 -6.21
N ALA A 31 -0.64 -7.55 -5.11
CA ALA A 31 0.63 -6.98 -4.70
C ALA A 31 0.76 -6.97 -3.18
N GLY A 32 1.85 -7.58 -2.70
CA GLY A 32 2.21 -7.58 -1.30
C GLY A 32 2.70 -6.25 -0.79
N VAL A 33 2.28 -5.87 0.41
CA VAL A 33 2.77 -4.70 1.13
C VAL A 33 3.25 -5.11 2.52
N THR A 34 4.55 -4.98 2.77
CA THR A 34 5.18 -5.22 4.09
C THR A 34 5.39 -3.91 4.81
N ARG A 35 4.84 -3.76 6.02
CA ARG A 35 4.88 -2.53 6.84
C ARG A 35 4.48 -1.26 6.07
N ALA A 36 3.76 -1.42 4.96
CA ALA A 36 3.67 -0.42 3.91
C ALA A 36 2.22 -0.02 3.66
N ARG A 37 1.94 1.19 4.09
CA ARG A 37 0.92 2.02 3.45
C ARG A 37 1.26 2.17 1.98
N ALA A 38 0.24 2.11 1.12
CA ALA A 38 0.35 2.44 -0.30
C ALA A 38 0.99 3.83 -0.48
N TYR A 39 1.68 4.05 -1.60
CA TYR A 39 2.11 5.41 -1.94
C TYR A 39 0.86 6.24 -2.21
N THR A 40 0.73 7.37 -1.53
CA THR A 40 -0.46 8.23 -1.65
C THR A 40 -0.12 9.45 -2.52
N ASP A 41 -0.71 9.51 -3.71
CA ASP A 41 -0.68 10.66 -4.63
C ASP A 41 -2.03 11.40 -4.55
N VAL A 42 -2.30 11.97 -3.38
CA VAL A 42 -3.56 12.67 -3.08
C VAL A 42 -3.23 14.03 -2.46
N PRO A 43 -3.72 15.14 -3.02
CA PRO A 43 -3.51 16.46 -2.45
C PRO A 43 -3.92 16.54 -0.98
N GLY A 44 -3.08 17.18 -0.15
CA GLY A 44 -3.32 17.32 1.29
C GLY A 44 -2.92 16.10 2.13
N LEU A 45 -2.41 15.03 1.51
CA LEU A 45 -1.82 13.89 2.19
C LEU A 45 -0.32 13.78 1.87
N ALA A 46 0.46 13.37 2.87
CA ALA A 46 1.83 12.93 2.67
C ALA A 46 1.85 11.60 1.89
N GLU A 47 3.02 11.21 1.37
CA GLU A 47 3.21 9.95 0.62
C GLU A 47 2.79 8.70 1.40
N ASP A 48 2.77 8.76 2.72
CA ASP A 48 2.33 7.69 3.62
C ASP A 48 0.84 7.79 4.02
N GLY A 49 0.06 8.64 3.35
CA GLY A 49 -1.37 8.82 3.56
C GLY A 49 -1.76 9.59 4.81
N ARG A 50 -0.80 10.09 5.61
CA ARG A 50 -1.09 10.99 6.73
C ARG A 50 -1.49 12.37 6.20
N PRO A 51 -2.34 13.12 6.91
CA PRO A 51 -2.55 14.53 6.62
C PRO A 51 -1.21 15.25 6.54
N GLU A 52 -0.99 16.01 5.47
CA GLU A 52 0.21 16.82 5.31
C GLU A 52 0.18 17.91 6.40
N SER A 53 0.92 17.69 7.48
CA SER A 53 0.96 18.58 8.65
C SER A 53 1.53 19.97 8.32
N ALA A 54 1.99 20.18 7.08
CA ALA A 54 2.58 21.42 6.61
C ALA A 54 1.66 22.63 6.78
N TRP A 55 0.33 22.50 6.70
CA TRP A 55 -0.56 23.63 6.96
C TRP A 55 -0.64 23.97 8.45
N ILE A 56 -0.72 22.96 9.32
CA ILE A 56 -0.74 23.13 10.79
C ILE A 56 0.60 23.71 11.23
N LEU A 57 1.72 23.19 10.73
CA LEU A 57 3.05 23.72 10.98
C LEU A 57 3.25 25.12 10.40
N ARG A 58 2.66 25.46 9.25
CA ARG A 58 2.68 26.84 8.72
C ARG A 58 1.86 27.79 9.60
N ALA A 59 0.69 27.38 10.07
CA ALA A 59 -0.14 28.16 10.98
C ALA A 59 0.56 28.34 12.34
N ILE A 60 1.12 27.28 12.91
CA ILE A 60 1.92 27.32 14.14
C ILE A 60 3.17 28.17 13.94
N LYS A 61 3.92 28.02 12.83
CA LYS A 61 5.07 28.87 12.49
C LYS A 61 4.65 30.33 12.26
N ALA A 62 3.46 30.62 11.74
CA ALA A 62 2.96 31.98 11.58
C ALA A 62 2.64 32.62 12.94
N VAL A 63 1.95 31.89 13.83
CA VAL A 63 1.67 32.32 15.21
C VAL A 63 2.98 32.48 16.00
N LEU A 64 3.92 31.54 15.89
CA LEU A 64 5.25 31.62 16.48
C LEU A 64 6.13 32.69 15.83
N ARG A 65 5.91 33.09 14.57
CA ARG A 65 6.57 34.25 13.97
C ARG A 65 6.02 35.54 14.55
N VAL A 66 4.71 35.66 14.71
CA VAL A 66 4.09 36.82 15.37
C VAL A 66 4.56 36.93 16.83
N ALA A 67 4.65 35.80 17.55
CA ALA A 67 5.16 35.76 18.92
C ALA A 67 6.70 35.84 19.02
N GLY A 68 7.43 35.37 18.00
CA GLY A 68 8.88 35.15 17.99
C GLY A 68 9.69 36.17 17.19
N ILE A 69 9.04 37.11 16.48
CA ILE A 69 9.68 38.36 16.01
C ILE A 69 10.29 39.14 17.20
N MET A 70 9.89 38.83 18.44
CA MET A 70 10.53 39.34 19.65
C MET A 70 11.78 38.59 20.13
N PHE A 71 12.18 37.42 19.58
CA PHE A 71 13.22 36.62 20.24
C PHE A 71 14.43 36.10 19.42
N VAL A 72 14.34 35.56 18.19
CA VAL A 72 15.53 34.81 17.66
C VAL A 72 15.71 34.87 16.14
N LEU A 73 16.61 35.77 15.73
CA LEU A 73 17.29 35.77 14.42
C LEU A 73 18.50 34.79 14.38
N ALA A 74 18.67 33.88 15.34
CA ALA A 74 19.97 33.24 15.61
C ALA A 74 20.13 31.73 15.29
N LEU A 75 19.13 30.98 14.81
CA LEU A 75 19.30 29.53 14.58
C LEU A 75 18.75 29.09 13.22
N ILE A 76 19.57 29.30 12.20
CA ILE A 76 19.44 28.74 10.85
C ILE A 76 19.85 27.27 10.90
N GLY A 77 18.99 26.36 10.41
CA GLY A 77 19.38 24.97 10.14
C GLY A 77 18.27 23.93 10.02
N ASP A 78 17.13 24.22 9.37
CA ASP A 78 16.11 23.17 9.08
C ASP A 78 16.57 22.34 7.85
N GLY A 79 17.52 21.43 8.07
CA GLY A 79 17.86 20.37 7.12
C GLY A 79 16.79 19.29 7.12
N GLN A 80 15.84 19.37 6.18
CA GLN A 80 14.86 18.30 5.98
C GLN A 80 15.58 17.04 5.49
N PRO A 81 15.56 15.92 6.24
CA PRO A 81 16.28 14.73 5.83
C PRO A 81 15.72 14.23 4.50
N PRO A 82 16.57 13.85 3.52
CA PRO A 82 16.11 13.33 2.25
C PRO A 82 15.32 12.05 2.48
N GLY A 83 14.00 12.14 2.34
CA GLY A 83 13.10 10.99 2.44
C GLY A 83 13.55 9.89 1.48
N ARG A 84 13.72 8.67 2.01
CA ARG A 84 14.05 7.48 1.21
C ARG A 84 12.98 7.31 0.13
N ARG A 85 13.36 7.59 -1.11
CA ARG A 85 12.53 7.50 -2.32
C ARG A 85 11.91 6.12 -2.44
N ARG A 86 10.60 5.99 -2.28
CA ARG A 86 9.86 4.75 -2.54
C ARG A 86 9.59 4.61 -4.05
N ARG A 87 10.67 4.42 -4.83
CA ARG A 87 10.57 4.13 -6.28
C ARG A 87 9.77 2.86 -6.59
N ASN A 88 9.58 1.98 -5.59
CA ASN A 88 8.96 0.68 -5.75
C ASN A 88 7.71 0.51 -4.89
N ALA A 89 6.77 1.46 -4.96
CA ALA A 89 5.47 1.24 -4.34
C ALA A 89 4.75 0.05 -5.00
N ARG A 90 4.17 -0.81 -4.18
CA ARG A 90 3.41 -2.00 -4.64
C ARG A 90 1.95 -1.67 -4.89
N ALA A 91 1.46 -0.60 -4.29
CA ALA A 91 0.18 0.01 -4.58
C ALA A 91 0.32 1.53 -4.53
N VAL A 92 -0.41 2.23 -5.38
CA VAL A 92 -0.52 3.69 -5.43
C VAL A 92 -1.97 4.08 -5.27
N VAL A 93 -2.25 5.00 -4.36
CA VAL A 93 -3.58 5.55 -4.10
C VAL A 93 -3.61 6.95 -4.67
N ARG A 94 -4.60 7.23 -5.51
CA ARG A 94 -4.73 8.51 -6.22
C ARG A 94 -6.13 9.07 -6.06
N GLY A 95 -6.28 10.39 -6.09
CA GLY A 95 -7.61 11.00 -5.96
C GLY A 95 -7.58 12.51 -5.75
N PRO A 96 -8.76 13.13 -5.77
CA PRO A 96 -8.89 14.59 -5.74
C PRO A 96 -8.60 15.21 -4.36
N GLY A 97 -8.70 14.43 -3.27
CA GLY A 97 -8.51 14.95 -1.92
C GLY A 97 -8.58 13.87 -0.85
N PRO A 98 -8.35 14.23 0.42
CA PRO A 98 -8.17 13.28 1.53
C PRO A 98 -9.43 12.47 1.89
N ASP A 99 -10.61 12.93 1.46
CA ASP A 99 -11.89 12.28 1.75
C ASP A 99 -12.39 11.38 0.60
N CYS A 100 -11.59 11.21 -0.45
CA CYS A 100 -11.96 10.37 -1.58
C CYS A 100 -12.03 8.87 -1.21
N GLU A 101 -12.77 8.13 -2.01
CA GLU A 101 -13.05 6.70 -1.80
C GLU A 101 -11.77 5.86 -1.73
N ALA A 102 -10.82 6.08 -2.64
CA ALA A 102 -9.55 5.37 -2.62
C ALA A 102 -8.78 5.53 -1.30
N VAL A 103 -8.80 6.73 -0.70
CA VAL A 103 -8.16 6.97 0.60
C VAL A 103 -8.88 6.25 1.73
N ARG A 104 -10.22 6.22 1.72
CA ARG A 104 -11.01 5.50 2.73
C ARG A 104 -10.69 4.00 2.72
N ILE A 105 -10.61 3.42 1.53
CA ILE A 105 -10.27 1.99 1.33
C ILE A 105 -8.81 1.71 1.68
N ALA A 106 -7.90 2.63 1.34
CA ALA A 106 -6.47 2.47 1.59
C ALA A 106 -6.02 2.74 3.03
N ARG A 107 -6.95 3.03 3.95
CA ARG A 107 -6.69 3.22 5.39
C ARG A 107 -7.18 2.02 6.24
N PRO A 108 -6.72 0.78 6.02
CA PRO A 108 -7.12 -0.37 6.82
C PRO A 108 -6.52 -0.37 8.25
N GLY A 109 -5.80 0.69 8.64
CA GLY A 109 -5.09 0.78 9.91
C GLY A 109 -3.63 0.27 9.83
N PRO A 110 -2.89 0.28 10.95
CA PRO A 110 -1.54 -0.25 10.99
C PRO A 110 -1.58 -1.79 10.94
N VAL A 111 -1.18 -2.36 9.80
CA VAL A 111 -0.97 -3.81 9.66
C VAL A 111 0.51 -4.11 9.38
N ALA A 112 0.99 -5.24 9.90
CA ALA A 112 2.38 -5.67 9.70
C ALA A 112 2.64 -6.09 8.24
N THR A 113 1.69 -6.83 7.66
CA THR A 113 1.76 -7.35 6.29
C THR A 113 0.35 -7.43 5.72
N GLY A 114 0.18 -7.03 4.45
CA GLY A 114 -1.07 -7.21 3.73
C GLY A 114 -0.87 -7.40 2.24
N VAL A 115 -1.97 -7.72 1.55
CA VAL A 115 -2.01 -7.97 0.12
C VAL A 115 -3.16 -7.16 -0.46
N TRP A 116 -2.86 -6.31 -1.44
CA TRP A 116 -3.87 -5.83 -2.36
C TRP A 116 -4.17 -6.93 -3.35
N ALA A 117 -5.44 -7.30 -3.52
CA ALA A 117 -5.89 -8.31 -4.45
C ALA A 117 -7.05 -7.78 -5.29
N LEU A 118 -6.96 -7.96 -6.60
CA LEU A 118 -7.99 -7.65 -7.56
C LEU A 118 -8.41 -8.94 -8.23
N SER A 119 -9.70 -9.23 -8.17
CA SER A 119 -10.35 -10.28 -8.93
C SER A 119 -11.30 -9.70 -9.98
N ASP A 120 -11.87 -10.58 -10.79
CA ASP A 120 -12.98 -10.25 -11.70
C ASP A 120 -14.25 -9.78 -10.97
N GLN A 121 -14.39 -10.07 -9.67
CA GLN A 121 -15.59 -9.76 -8.88
C GLN A 121 -15.39 -8.68 -7.81
N ARG A 122 -14.16 -8.39 -7.37
CA ARG A 122 -13.92 -7.45 -6.27
C ARG A 122 -12.46 -7.02 -6.16
N LEU A 123 -12.28 -5.89 -5.49
CA LEU A 123 -11.00 -5.39 -5.01
C LEU A 123 -10.97 -5.58 -3.49
N ALA A 124 -9.87 -6.07 -2.94
CA ALA A 124 -9.71 -6.17 -1.51
C ALA A 124 -8.31 -5.78 -1.03
N PHE A 125 -8.28 -5.29 0.21
CA PHE A 125 -7.07 -5.27 1.02
C PHE A 125 -7.18 -6.32 2.11
N LEU A 126 -6.25 -7.25 2.08
CA LEU A 126 -6.25 -8.44 2.90
C LEU A 126 -5.07 -8.39 3.87
N GLU A 127 -5.34 -8.50 5.16
CA GLU A 127 -4.30 -8.65 6.18
C GLU A 127 -3.81 -10.10 6.19
N VAL A 128 -2.50 -10.28 6.33
CA VAL A 128 -1.87 -11.60 6.44
C VAL A 128 -1.31 -11.75 7.85
N ASP A 129 -1.91 -12.66 8.62
CA ASP A 129 -1.49 -13.01 9.97
C ASP A 129 -0.75 -14.36 9.95
N GLU A 130 0.46 -14.41 10.51
CA GLU A 130 1.14 -15.68 10.76
C GLU A 130 0.46 -16.41 11.94
N VAL A 131 0.25 -17.72 11.80
CA VAL A 131 -0.38 -18.51 12.87
C VAL A 131 0.58 -18.66 14.06
N PRO A 132 0.15 -18.28 15.29
CA PRO A 132 0.98 -18.39 16.49
C PRO A 132 1.46 -19.82 16.74
N GLY A 133 2.66 -19.97 17.32
CA GLY A 133 3.26 -21.27 17.63
C GLY A 133 3.95 -21.95 16.44
N THR A 134 4.04 -21.28 15.29
CA THR A 134 4.82 -21.76 14.15
C THR A 134 6.30 -21.53 14.39
N GLU A 135 7.07 -22.61 14.48
CA GLU A 135 8.54 -22.52 14.51
C GLU A 135 9.06 -22.22 13.09
N ILE A 136 9.34 -20.94 12.84
CA ILE A 136 9.96 -20.48 11.60
C ILE A 136 11.45 -20.72 11.72
N ALA A 137 11.95 -21.61 10.88
CA ALA A 137 13.36 -21.91 10.83
C ALA A 137 14.15 -20.77 10.18
N THR A 138 15.22 -20.36 10.84
CA THR A 138 16.15 -19.34 10.35
C THR A 138 17.21 -19.92 9.41
N THR A 139 17.40 -21.23 9.37
CA THR A 139 18.43 -21.93 8.58
C THR A 139 17.82 -22.84 7.50
N GLY A 140 17.60 -22.27 6.31
CA GLY A 140 17.79 -22.85 4.96
C GLY A 140 17.14 -24.18 4.51
N GLY A 141 16.58 -25.01 5.38
CA GLY A 141 16.21 -26.40 5.06
C GLY A 141 14.73 -26.68 4.81
N TYR A 142 13.86 -25.68 4.82
CA TYR A 142 12.41 -25.89 4.84
C TYR A 142 11.70 -25.34 3.61
N HIS A 143 10.86 -26.17 2.99
CA HIS A 143 10.19 -25.84 1.73
C HIS A 143 8.78 -25.24 1.92
N LYS A 144 8.09 -25.60 3.02
CA LYS A 144 6.69 -25.18 3.25
C LYS A 144 6.60 -23.82 3.95
N PRO A 145 5.82 -22.86 3.42
CA PRO A 145 5.59 -21.59 4.10
C PRO A 145 4.88 -21.82 5.43
N ALA A 146 5.17 -20.96 6.41
CA ALA A 146 4.42 -20.88 7.65
C ALA A 146 2.92 -20.81 7.35
N PRO A 147 2.07 -21.53 8.10
CA PRO A 147 0.64 -21.36 7.98
C PRO A 147 0.29 -19.90 8.29
N VAL A 148 -0.47 -19.30 7.38
CA VAL A 148 -0.97 -17.93 7.50
C VAL A 148 -2.49 -17.93 7.38
N THR A 149 -3.12 -16.96 8.02
CA THR A 149 -4.54 -16.66 7.85
C THR A 149 -4.67 -15.33 7.12
N VAL A 150 -5.57 -15.28 6.15
CA VAL A 150 -5.89 -14.05 5.42
C VAL A 150 -7.26 -13.54 5.85
N LYS A 151 -7.32 -12.26 6.22
CA LYS A 151 -8.56 -11.60 6.64
C LYS A 151 -8.82 -10.35 5.82
N PRO A 152 -10.00 -10.19 5.21
CA PRO A 152 -10.34 -8.95 4.54
C PRO A 152 -10.48 -7.82 5.56
N ARG A 153 -9.73 -6.74 5.33
CA ARG A 153 -9.92 -5.47 6.05
C ARG A 153 -10.82 -4.53 5.29
N VAL A 154 -10.74 -4.58 3.97
CA VAL A 154 -11.62 -3.86 3.05
C VAL A 154 -11.92 -4.75 1.86
N GLU A 155 -13.18 -4.82 1.47
CA GLU A 155 -13.62 -5.41 0.20
C GLU A 155 -14.55 -4.42 -0.52
N VAL A 156 -14.35 -4.28 -1.82
CA VAL A 156 -15.14 -3.44 -2.70
C VAL A 156 -15.63 -4.29 -3.86
N PRO A 157 -16.96 -4.42 -4.06
CA PRO A 157 -17.51 -5.22 -5.16
C PRO A 157 -17.20 -4.58 -6.52
N ALA A 158 -17.15 -5.41 -7.59
CA ALA A 158 -16.83 -4.97 -8.95
C ALA A 158 -17.79 -3.92 -9.52
N ASN A 159 -19.01 -3.78 -8.99
CA ASN A 159 -19.94 -2.73 -9.42
C ASN A 159 -19.63 -1.35 -8.80
N ALA A 160 -18.76 -1.28 -7.80
CA ALA A 160 -18.36 -0.03 -7.14
C ALA A 160 -17.05 0.56 -7.71
N PHE A 161 -16.43 -0.12 -8.68
CA PHE A 161 -15.24 0.40 -9.36
C PHE A 161 -15.24 0.01 -10.84
N ARG A 162 -14.39 0.67 -11.62
CA ARG A 162 -14.05 0.30 -13.00
C ARG A 162 -12.59 -0.12 -13.05
N TYR A 163 -12.33 -1.28 -13.67
CA TYR A 163 -10.98 -1.71 -14.02
C TYR A 163 -10.60 -1.14 -15.39
N GLU A 164 -9.48 -0.42 -15.47
CA GLU A 164 -9.00 0.22 -16.71
C GLU A 164 -7.86 -0.56 -17.38
N GLY A 165 -7.57 -1.78 -16.91
CA GLY A 165 -6.46 -2.57 -17.42
C GLY A 165 -5.11 -2.20 -16.80
N VAL A 166 -4.04 -2.55 -17.52
CA VAL A 166 -2.66 -2.24 -17.12
C VAL A 166 -2.25 -0.89 -17.69
N VAL A 167 -1.79 0.01 -16.83
CA VAL A 167 -1.23 1.32 -17.18
C VAL A 167 0.26 1.35 -16.87
N ASP A 168 1.02 2.07 -17.69
CA ASP A 168 2.45 2.34 -17.42
C ASP A 168 2.59 3.73 -16.80
N LEU A 169 3.00 3.78 -15.53
CA LEU A 169 3.27 5.02 -14.82
C LEU A 169 4.65 5.55 -15.24
N PRO A 170 4.74 6.77 -15.79
CA PRO A 170 5.99 7.31 -16.29
C PRO A 170 7.00 7.52 -15.16
N GLU A 171 8.29 7.45 -15.50
CA GLU A 171 9.34 7.77 -14.54
C GLU A 171 9.31 9.25 -14.18
N GLN A 172 8.87 9.55 -12.96
CA GLN A 172 8.91 10.89 -12.38
C GLN A 172 9.76 10.89 -11.11
N ARG A 173 10.59 11.92 -10.93
CA ARG A 173 11.48 12.03 -9.77
C ARG A 173 10.69 11.97 -8.46
N GLY A 174 10.90 10.90 -7.70
CA GLY A 174 10.30 10.71 -6.38
C GLY A 174 8.97 9.96 -6.39
N LYS A 175 8.37 9.69 -7.56
CA LYS A 175 7.13 8.93 -7.68
C LYS A 175 7.40 7.46 -8.06
N PRO A 176 6.45 6.56 -7.78
CA PRO A 176 6.45 5.20 -8.33
C PRO A 176 6.31 5.22 -9.86
N SER A 177 6.94 4.26 -10.53
CA SER A 177 6.86 4.07 -11.99
C SER A 177 6.73 2.60 -12.36
N GLY A 178 6.44 2.31 -13.64
CA GLY A 178 6.25 0.98 -14.20
C GLY A 178 4.79 0.58 -14.38
N LYS A 179 4.54 -0.71 -14.61
CA LYS A 179 3.20 -1.23 -14.92
C LYS A 179 2.34 -1.50 -13.69
N TYR A 180 1.09 -1.05 -13.72
CA TYR A 180 0.09 -1.23 -12.67
C TYR A 180 -1.28 -1.56 -13.24
N HIS A 181 -2.02 -2.42 -12.56
CA HIS A 181 -3.44 -2.62 -12.76
C HIS A 181 -4.20 -1.44 -12.15
N ARG A 182 -4.96 -0.70 -12.96
CA ARG A 182 -5.65 0.51 -12.52
C ARG A 182 -7.12 0.25 -12.20
N VAL A 183 -7.51 0.58 -10.97
CA VAL A 183 -8.89 0.58 -10.50
C VAL A 183 -9.34 2.01 -10.23
N VAL A 184 -10.54 2.38 -10.68
CA VAL A 184 -11.10 3.73 -10.57
C VAL A 184 -12.48 3.68 -9.92
N PHE A 185 -12.72 4.50 -8.90
CA PHE A 185 -14.00 4.61 -8.21
C PHE A 185 -14.90 5.69 -8.83
N GLY A 186 -16.15 5.75 -8.36
CA GLY A 186 -17.16 6.67 -8.88
C GLY A 186 -16.80 8.16 -8.71
N ASP A 187 -15.98 8.51 -7.73
CA ASP A 187 -15.49 9.87 -7.47
C ASP A 187 -14.24 10.25 -8.29
N GLY A 188 -13.77 9.37 -9.18
CA GLY A 188 -12.56 9.56 -9.99
C GLY A 188 -11.25 9.26 -9.26
N SER A 189 -11.30 8.93 -7.96
CA SER A 189 -10.15 8.38 -7.23
C SER A 189 -9.85 6.94 -7.66
N GLY A 190 -8.70 6.40 -7.28
CA GLY A 190 -8.31 5.06 -7.70
C GLY A 190 -7.16 4.43 -6.92
N VAL A 191 -6.99 3.13 -7.14
CA VAL A 191 -5.84 2.36 -6.67
C VAL A 191 -5.17 1.73 -7.87
N ASP A 192 -3.86 1.96 -8.01
CA ASP A 192 -3.03 1.30 -9.00
C ASP A 192 -2.23 0.19 -8.28
N ILE A 193 -2.44 -1.08 -8.63
CA ILE A 193 -1.78 -2.25 -8.04
C ILE A 193 -0.63 -2.67 -8.95
N ARG A 194 0.59 -2.73 -8.43
CA ARG A 194 1.76 -3.02 -9.25
C ARG A 194 1.65 -4.39 -9.89
N GLU A 195 1.88 -4.46 -11.20
CA GLU A 195 2.03 -5.73 -11.90
C GLU A 195 3.27 -6.42 -11.34
N LEU A 196 3.07 -7.58 -10.70
CA LEU A 196 4.17 -8.45 -10.37
C LEU A 196 4.58 -9.10 -11.68
N SER A 197 5.62 -8.54 -12.31
CA SER A 197 6.30 -9.18 -13.43
C SER A 197 6.57 -10.61 -13.00
N ASN A 198 5.90 -11.57 -13.66
CA ASN A 198 5.98 -12.99 -13.34
C ASN A 198 7.44 -13.30 -13.01
N VAL A 199 7.70 -13.65 -11.75
CA VAL A 199 8.94 -14.35 -11.42
C VAL A 199 8.79 -15.62 -12.21
N THR A 200 9.44 -15.68 -13.37
CA THR A 200 9.48 -16.84 -14.23
C THR A 200 9.79 -18.00 -13.30
N ALA A 201 8.84 -18.91 -13.15
CA ALA A 201 9.05 -20.12 -12.40
C ALA A 201 10.17 -20.89 -13.11
N GLY A 202 11.39 -20.70 -12.63
CA GLY A 202 12.55 -21.50 -13.01
C GLY A 202 12.57 -22.80 -12.24
#